data_AF-A0A2W4K6Q1-F1
#
_entry.id   AF-A0A2W4K6Q1-F1
#
_cell.length_a   1.000
_cell.length_b   1.000
_cell.length_c   1.000
_cell.angle_alpha   90.00
_cell.angle_beta   90.00
_cell.angle_gamma   90.00
#
_symmetry.space_group_name_H-M   'P 1'
#
loop_
_entity.id
_entity.type
_entity.pdbx_description
1 polymer ?
#
loop_
_entity_poly.entity_id
_entity_poly.type
_entity_poly.pdbx_seq_one_letter_code
_entity_poly.pdbx_strand_id
1 'polypeptide(L)'
;MSKAKTICTVCNYIYDETIGEPRQNLPPAVKFEDLPDEWDCPECGSQKEMFQPCSCVSLSVYEQTCVPHAKTKAEVNEANFRITSESLVGEIVAEFPACACTLEQYGIDFCCGGKATLAEACKRRGVSADKVLSELKVAAQTQTNINGEQDWKRSSLKALTEHLVSGYHNPMRLELSRIQALTEKVARVHGRRHPEMIEIQELFARFKEEQEMHMQKEELILFPSICAIESKQAKYAGCGNGLEHPIAMMTKEHDEAGAELSRMRNLTNSFTAPADACSTYKLLLLSLAQLESEMHQHVHKENNILFPRALELFNSAGSSAKQTQVVL
;
A
#
# COMPACT_ATOMS: atom_id res chain seq x y z
N MET A 1 -16.85 -12.03 -15.61
CA MET A 1 -16.62 -13.13 -14.64
C MET A 1 -15.12 -13.16 -14.38
N SER A 2 -14.66 -12.72 -13.20
CA SER A 2 -13.22 -12.75 -12.88
C SER A 2 -12.77 -14.21 -12.82
N LYS A 3 -11.79 -14.58 -13.64
CA LYS A 3 -11.30 -15.96 -13.73
C LYS A 3 -10.39 -16.25 -12.53
N ALA A 4 -10.42 -17.50 -12.06
CA ALA A 4 -9.62 -17.94 -10.92
C ALA A 4 -8.13 -17.90 -11.30
N LYS A 5 -7.35 -17.13 -10.55
CA LYS A 5 -5.88 -17.14 -10.59
C LYS A 5 -5.42 -17.74 -9.26
N THR A 6 -4.41 -18.60 -9.29
CA THR A 6 -3.90 -19.27 -8.07
C THR A 6 -2.42 -18.98 -7.94
N ILE A 7 -1.97 -18.56 -6.75
CA ILE A 7 -0.59 -18.13 -6.50
C ILE A 7 0.15 -19.15 -5.65
N CYS A 8 1.36 -19.50 -6.06
CA CYS A 8 2.31 -20.26 -5.28
C CYS A 8 2.79 -19.43 -4.09
N THR A 9 2.55 -19.85 -2.86
CA THR A 9 3.01 -19.16 -1.64
C THR A 9 4.52 -19.26 -1.41
N VAL A 10 5.23 -20.11 -2.17
CA VAL A 10 6.68 -20.31 -2.06
C VAL A 10 7.46 -19.34 -2.96
N CYS A 11 7.00 -19.12 -4.19
CA CYS A 11 7.73 -18.31 -5.18
C CYS A 11 6.86 -17.26 -5.89
N ASN A 12 5.59 -17.16 -5.54
CA ASN A 12 4.62 -16.23 -6.12
C ASN A 12 4.35 -16.44 -7.62
N TYR A 13 4.69 -17.62 -8.18
CA TYR A 13 4.21 -18.02 -9.50
C TYR A 13 2.69 -18.03 -9.53
N ILE A 14 2.10 -17.40 -10.55
CA ILE A 14 0.66 -17.31 -10.72
C ILE A 14 0.25 -18.27 -11.84
N TYR A 15 -0.54 -19.27 -11.50
CA TYR A 15 -1.21 -20.11 -12.48
C TYR A 15 -2.46 -19.37 -12.99
N ASP A 16 -2.45 -19.05 -14.28
CA ASP A 16 -3.58 -18.46 -15.00
C ASP A 16 -4.23 -19.52 -15.90
N GLU A 17 -5.46 -19.91 -15.55
CA GLU A 17 -6.23 -20.90 -16.30
C GLU A 17 -6.46 -20.49 -17.76
N THR A 18 -6.34 -19.21 -18.13
CA THR A 18 -6.47 -18.76 -19.52
C THR A 18 -5.23 -19.02 -20.37
N ILE A 19 -4.10 -19.25 -19.73
CA ILE A 19 -2.81 -19.49 -20.38
C ILE A 19 -2.45 -20.98 -20.27
N GLY A 20 -2.80 -21.61 -19.15
CA GLY A 20 -2.28 -22.93 -18.79
C GLY A 20 -0.82 -22.81 -18.33
N GLU A 21 -0.01 -23.84 -18.59
CA GLU A 21 1.44 -23.80 -18.38
C GLU A 21 2.15 -24.50 -19.56
N PRO A 22 2.50 -23.74 -20.61
CA PRO A 22 3.10 -24.27 -21.83
C PRO A 22 4.40 -25.04 -21.62
N ARG A 23 5.21 -24.72 -20.60
CA ARG A 23 6.49 -25.40 -20.33
C ARG A 23 6.29 -26.83 -19.83
N GLN A 24 5.13 -27.11 -19.26
CA GLN A 24 4.73 -28.44 -18.79
C GLN A 24 3.66 -29.07 -19.70
N ASN A 25 3.44 -28.53 -20.91
CA ASN A 25 2.43 -28.97 -21.87
C ASN A 25 0.99 -28.91 -21.34
N LEU A 26 0.69 -27.96 -20.45
CA LEU A 26 -0.67 -27.72 -19.97
C LEU A 26 -1.33 -26.66 -20.86
N PRO A 27 -2.37 -27.00 -21.63
CA PRO A 27 -3.03 -26.06 -22.52
C PRO A 27 -3.88 -25.03 -21.75
N PRO A 28 -4.26 -23.92 -22.39
CA PRO A 28 -5.28 -23.01 -21.89
C PRO A 28 -6.57 -23.72 -21.48
N ALA A 29 -7.29 -23.12 -20.54
CA ALA A 29 -8.56 -23.54 -19.95
C ALA A 29 -8.53 -24.78 -19.03
N VAL A 30 -7.34 -25.26 -18.65
CA VAL A 30 -7.20 -26.26 -17.57
C VAL A 30 -7.34 -25.56 -16.23
N LYS A 31 -8.32 -25.96 -15.41
CA LYS A 31 -8.51 -25.36 -14.08
C LYS A 31 -7.41 -25.78 -13.12
N PHE A 32 -7.11 -24.94 -12.12
CA PHE A 32 -6.11 -25.28 -11.11
C PHE A 32 -6.51 -26.55 -10.32
N GLU A 33 -7.81 -26.69 -10.03
CA GLU A 33 -8.36 -27.88 -9.34
C GLU A 33 -8.14 -29.17 -10.14
N ASP A 34 -8.17 -29.09 -11.47
CA ASP A 34 -8.05 -30.22 -12.40
C ASP A 34 -6.59 -30.61 -12.70
N LEU A 35 -5.59 -29.89 -12.16
CA LEU A 35 -4.18 -30.26 -12.28
C LEU A 35 -3.89 -31.59 -11.54
N PRO A 36 -2.97 -32.44 -12.04
CA PRO A 36 -2.54 -33.64 -11.31
C PRO A 36 -2.03 -33.32 -9.89
N ASP A 37 -2.14 -34.29 -8.97
CA ASP A 37 -1.65 -34.11 -7.60
C ASP A 37 -0.11 -34.01 -7.55
N GLU A 38 0.57 -34.68 -8.48
CA GLU A 38 2.03 -34.61 -8.66
C GLU A 38 2.47 -33.38 -9.48
N TRP A 39 1.56 -32.45 -9.77
CA TRP A 39 1.92 -31.21 -10.45
C TRP A 39 2.72 -30.29 -9.52
N ASP A 40 3.96 -30.02 -9.92
CA ASP A 40 4.85 -29.11 -9.22
C ASP A 40 4.90 -27.74 -9.90
N CYS A 41 5.07 -26.70 -9.08
CA CYS A 41 5.28 -25.34 -9.55
C CYS A 41 6.47 -25.30 -10.53
N PRO A 42 6.28 -24.80 -11.76
CA PRO A 42 7.32 -24.78 -12.79
C PRO A 42 8.50 -23.85 -12.46
N GLU A 43 8.31 -22.93 -11.51
CA GLU A 43 9.34 -21.98 -11.08
C GLU A 43 10.20 -22.48 -9.91
N CYS A 44 9.59 -23.15 -8.93
CA CYS A 44 10.28 -23.50 -7.68
C CYS A 44 10.18 -24.97 -7.26
N GLY A 45 9.39 -25.78 -7.96
CA GLY A 45 9.20 -27.20 -7.64
C GLY A 45 8.37 -27.47 -6.38
N SER A 46 7.68 -26.46 -5.82
CA SER A 46 6.77 -26.68 -4.71
C SER A 46 5.51 -27.40 -5.18
N GLN A 47 4.98 -28.28 -4.34
CA GLN A 47 3.77 -29.04 -4.61
C GLN A 47 2.50 -28.16 -4.65
N LYS A 48 1.43 -28.69 -5.25
CA LYS A 48 0.14 -28.02 -5.49
C LYS A 48 -0.51 -27.46 -4.22
N GLU A 49 -0.27 -28.06 -3.06
CA GLU A 49 -0.82 -27.62 -1.76
C GLU A 49 -0.26 -26.27 -1.30
N MET A 50 0.91 -25.88 -1.82
CA MET A 50 1.51 -24.59 -1.52
C MET A 50 0.87 -23.44 -2.30
N PHE A 51 -0.21 -23.68 -3.03
CA PHE A 51 -0.93 -22.67 -3.79
C PHE A 51 -2.19 -22.19 -3.06
N GLN A 52 -2.48 -20.91 -3.19
CA GLN A 52 -3.69 -20.30 -2.63
C GLN A 52 -4.45 -19.52 -3.70
N PRO A 53 -5.79 -19.45 -3.64
CA PRO A 53 -6.56 -18.60 -4.52
C PRO A 53 -6.08 -17.15 -4.42
N CYS A 54 -5.84 -16.51 -5.55
CA CYS A 54 -5.61 -15.06 -5.57
C CYS A 54 -6.91 -14.36 -5.18
N SER A 55 -7.07 -14.02 -3.90
CA SER A 55 -8.18 -13.22 -3.41
C SER A 55 -7.99 -11.76 -3.82
N CYS A 56 -8.27 -11.46 -5.11
CA CYS A 56 -8.58 -10.16 -5.75
C CYS A 56 -8.09 -8.81 -5.17
N VAL A 57 -7.00 -8.76 -4.39
CA VAL A 57 -6.27 -7.56 -3.99
C VAL A 57 -4.78 -7.86 -4.13
N SER A 58 -4.24 -7.73 -5.35
CA SER A 58 -2.79 -7.61 -5.64
C SER A 58 -2.44 -7.90 -7.11
N LEU A 59 -3.39 -8.33 -7.95
CA LEU A 59 -3.09 -8.70 -9.34
C LEU A 59 -3.14 -7.55 -10.37
N SER A 60 -3.22 -6.28 -9.95
CA SER A 60 -3.21 -5.14 -10.89
C SER A 60 -1.90 -4.33 -10.95
N VAL A 61 -0.90 -4.61 -10.10
CA VAL A 61 0.35 -3.81 -10.11
C VAL A 61 1.37 -4.33 -11.15
N TYR A 62 1.39 -5.65 -11.44
CA TYR A 62 2.42 -6.22 -12.30
C TYR A 62 2.05 -6.31 -13.80
N GLU A 63 0.77 -6.50 -14.16
CA GLU A 63 0.37 -6.54 -15.59
C GLU A 63 0.47 -5.16 -16.29
N GLN A 64 0.68 -4.06 -15.55
CA GLN A 64 0.73 -2.70 -16.12
C GLN A 64 2.13 -2.10 -16.25
N THR A 65 3.19 -2.73 -15.72
CA THR A 65 4.51 -2.08 -15.63
C THR A 65 5.50 -2.38 -16.76
N CYS A 66 5.14 -3.11 -17.83
CA CYS A 66 6.10 -3.42 -18.91
C CYS A 66 5.55 -3.49 -20.35
N VAL A 67 4.37 -2.94 -20.66
CA VAL A 67 3.95 -2.78 -22.07
C VAL A 67 3.53 -1.33 -22.34
N PRO A 68 4.16 -0.62 -23.30
CA PRO A 68 3.64 0.66 -23.77
C PRO A 68 2.27 0.40 -24.39
N HIS A 69 1.19 0.72 -23.65
CA HIS A 69 -0.15 0.69 -24.20
C HIS A 69 -0.21 1.75 -25.30
N ALA A 70 -0.39 1.26 -26.53
CA ALA A 70 -0.64 2.09 -27.68
C ALA A 70 -1.83 3.02 -27.38
N LYS A 71 -1.62 4.33 -27.58
CA LYS A 71 -2.60 5.37 -27.36
C LYS A 71 -3.87 5.07 -28.16
N THR A 72 -4.94 4.63 -27.49
CA THR A 72 -6.29 4.76 -28.04
C THR A 72 -6.88 6.06 -27.49
N LYS A 73 -7.21 6.99 -28.40
CA LYS A 73 -7.92 8.23 -28.08
C LYS A 73 -9.34 7.87 -27.60
N ALA A 74 -9.53 7.71 -26.30
CA ALA A 74 -10.86 7.78 -25.71
C ALA A 74 -11.20 9.27 -25.49
N GLU A 75 -12.32 9.70 -26.07
CA GLU A 75 -12.80 11.07 -25.98
C GLU A 75 -13.16 11.43 -24.53
N VAL A 76 -12.54 12.51 -24.06
CA VAL A 76 -12.64 13.00 -22.68
C VAL A 76 -14.00 13.65 -22.48
N ASN A 77 -14.84 13.08 -21.61
CA ASN A 77 -16.08 13.74 -21.20
C ASN A 77 -15.77 14.69 -20.03
N GLU A 78 -15.48 15.95 -20.33
CA GLU A 78 -14.92 16.96 -19.39
C GLU A 78 -15.89 17.46 -18.29
N ALA A 79 -17.15 17.05 -18.30
CA ALA A 79 -18.21 17.85 -17.68
C ALA A 79 -18.49 17.64 -16.18
N ASN A 80 -17.71 16.88 -15.40
CA ASN A 80 -17.99 16.72 -13.95
C ASN A 80 -16.79 16.39 -13.05
N PHE A 81 -15.55 16.70 -13.47
CA PHE A 81 -14.37 16.27 -12.72
C PHE A 81 -13.87 17.32 -11.71
N ARG A 82 -13.75 16.94 -10.42
CA ARG A 82 -13.40 17.83 -9.31
C ARG A 82 -11.91 17.94 -8.97
N ILE A 83 -11.02 17.17 -9.61
CA ILE A 83 -9.58 17.31 -9.35
C ILE A 83 -9.02 18.49 -10.14
N THR A 84 -8.27 19.34 -9.44
CA THR A 84 -7.55 20.50 -9.99
C THR A 84 -6.09 20.48 -9.52
N SER A 85 -5.26 21.39 -10.05
CA SER A 85 -3.87 21.56 -9.58
C SER A 85 -3.77 21.97 -8.10
N GLU A 86 -4.83 22.60 -7.58
CA GLU A 86 -4.94 23.07 -6.19
C GLU A 86 -5.52 22.00 -5.25
N SER A 87 -6.01 20.89 -5.79
CA SER A 87 -6.50 19.78 -4.97
C SER A 87 -5.34 19.19 -4.16
N LEU A 88 -5.61 18.88 -2.88
CA LEU A 88 -4.64 18.22 -2.02
C LEU A 88 -4.43 16.79 -2.50
N VAL A 89 -3.18 16.35 -2.58
CA VAL A 89 -2.84 15.03 -3.13
C VAL A 89 -3.48 13.91 -2.30
N GLY A 90 -3.55 14.05 -0.97
CA GLY A 90 -4.24 13.10 -0.09
C GLY A 90 -5.74 13.04 -0.37
N GLU A 91 -6.40 14.19 -0.56
CA GLU A 91 -7.85 14.23 -0.84
C GLU A 91 -8.21 13.55 -2.17
N ILE A 92 -7.33 13.71 -3.18
CA ILE A 92 -7.48 13.04 -4.48
C ILE A 92 -7.58 11.52 -4.28
N VAL A 93 -6.65 10.91 -3.55
CA VAL A 93 -6.65 9.46 -3.34
C VAL A 93 -7.80 9.02 -2.41
N ALA A 94 -8.15 9.85 -1.43
CA ALA A 94 -9.25 9.56 -0.54
C ALA A 94 -10.62 9.58 -1.26
N GLU A 95 -10.78 10.40 -2.30
CA GLU A 95 -11.99 10.43 -3.14
C GLU A 95 -11.91 9.45 -4.32
N PHE A 96 -10.72 9.26 -4.88
CA PHE A 96 -10.46 8.42 -6.04
C PHE A 96 -9.25 7.49 -5.80
N PRO A 97 -9.39 6.39 -5.02
CA PRO A 97 -8.35 5.39 -4.81
C PRO A 97 -7.56 4.95 -6.06
N ALA A 98 -8.20 4.87 -7.23
CA ALA A 98 -7.54 4.51 -8.49
C ALA A 98 -6.43 5.51 -8.92
N CYS A 99 -6.45 6.73 -8.39
CA CYS A 99 -5.42 7.73 -8.64
C CYS A 99 -4.08 7.43 -7.94
N ALA A 100 -4.06 6.56 -6.92
CA ALA A 100 -2.85 6.24 -6.15
C ALA A 100 -1.71 5.77 -7.08
N CYS A 101 -1.98 4.79 -7.95
CA CYS A 101 -0.99 4.25 -8.88
C CYS A 101 -0.40 5.32 -9.81
N THR A 102 -1.23 6.28 -10.26
CA THR A 102 -0.76 7.36 -11.13
C THR A 102 0.20 8.27 -10.38
N LEU A 103 -0.12 8.65 -9.13
CA LEU A 103 0.76 9.49 -8.31
C LEU A 103 2.09 8.79 -8.00
N GLU A 104 2.06 7.49 -7.69
CA GLU A 104 3.25 6.67 -7.43
C GLU A 104 4.19 6.59 -8.64
N GLN A 105 3.64 6.50 -9.85
CA GLN A 105 4.45 6.50 -11.10
C GLN A 105 5.26 7.79 -11.26
N TYR A 106 4.78 8.91 -10.72
CA TYR A 106 5.50 10.19 -10.68
C TYR A 106 6.31 10.40 -9.40
N GLY A 107 6.34 9.41 -8.51
CA GLY A 107 6.95 9.50 -7.18
C GLY A 107 6.26 10.51 -6.27
N ILE A 108 5.01 10.89 -6.54
CA ILE A 108 4.29 11.86 -5.72
C ILE A 108 3.78 11.16 -4.46
N ASP A 109 4.26 11.64 -3.31
CA ASP A 109 3.85 11.16 -1.99
C ASP A 109 2.49 11.76 -1.60
N PHE A 110 1.48 10.89 -1.52
CA PHE A 110 0.10 11.23 -1.18
C PHE A 110 -0.30 10.81 0.24
N CYS A 111 0.60 10.14 0.97
CA CYS A 111 0.32 9.64 2.31
C CYS A 111 0.82 10.66 3.36
N CYS A 112 2.12 10.86 3.46
CA CYS A 112 2.78 11.78 4.37
C CYS A 112 2.75 13.20 3.80
N GLY A 113 3.08 13.32 2.52
CA GLY A 113 2.97 14.55 1.73
C GLY A 113 1.56 14.95 1.32
N GLY A 114 0.52 14.24 1.75
CA GLY A 114 -0.86 14.38 1.27
C GLY A 114 -1.49 15.77 1.42
N LYS A 115 -0.95 16.62 2.30
CA LYS A 115 -1.38 18.01 2.51
C LYS A 115 -0.82 19.01 1.48
N ALA A 116 0.11 18.59 0.63
CA ALA A 116 0.56 19.41 -0.49
C ALA A 116 -0.49 19.42 -1.60
N THR A 117 -0.56 20.53 -2.34
CA THR A 117 -1.33 20.57 -3.59
C THR A 117 -0.66 19.72 -4.68
N LEU A 118 -1.44 19.29 -5.67
CA LEU A 118 -0.89 18.57 -6.84
C LEU A 118 0.20 19.39 -7.53
N ALA A 119 0.00 20.71 -7.66
CA ALA A 119 0.99 21.62 -8.27
C ALA A 119 2.32 21.62 -7.51
N GLU A 120 2.27 21.73 -6.17
CA GLU A 120 3.47 21.72 -5.33
C GLU A 120 4.20 20.37 -5.38
N ALA A 121 3.44 19.27 -5.32
CA ALA A 121 4.01 17.93 -5.41
C ALA A 121 4.70 17.69 -6.77
N CYS A 122 4.05 18.10 -7.86
CA CYS A 122 4.63 18.03 -9.21
C CYS A 122 5.90 18.88 -9.33
N LYS A 123 5.90 20.10 -8.77
CA LYS A 123 7.06 20.99 -8.76
C LYS A 123 8.25 20.38 -8.02
N ARG A 124 8.03 19.72 -6.87
CA ARG A 124 9.09 19.03 -6.10
C ARG A 124 9.72 17.88 -6.89
N ARG A 125 8.94 17.21 -7.74
CA ARG A 125 9.40 16.09 -8.58
C ARG A 125 9.90 16.53 -9.97
N GLY A 126 9.78 17.81 -10.32
CA GLY A 126 10.18 18.32 -11.63
C GLY A 126 9.30 17.81 -12.78
N VAL A 127 8.04 17.49 -12.52
CA VAL A 127 7.08 16.96 -13.49
C VAL A 127 6.00 17.98 -13.83
N SER A 128 5.40 17.87 -15.02
CA SER A 128 4.33 18.79 -15.47
C SER A 128 3.01 18.48 -14.76
N ALA A 129 2.48 19.46 -14.01
CA ALA A 129 1.20 19.33 -13.31
C ALA A 129 0.04 19.05 -14.27
N ASP A 130 0.02 19.67 -15.46
CA ASP A 130 -1.03 19.45 -16.47
C ASP A 130 -1.03 18.01 -16.98
N LYS A 131 0.17 17.44 -17.20
CA LYS A 131 0.32 16.06 -17.62
C LYS A 131 -0.24 15.10 -16.56
N VAL A 132 0.22 15.26 -15.31
CA VAL A 132 -0.22 14.41 -14.19
C VAL A 132 -1.73 14.55 -13.99
N LEU A 133 -2.26 15.77 -14.01
CA LEU A 133 -3.70 16.03 -13.88
C LEU A 133 -4.53 15.33 -14.96
N SER A 134 -4.04 15.30 -16.21
CA SER A 134 -4.73 14.60 -17.31
C SER A 134 -4.78 13.09 -17.11
N GLU A 135 -3.73 12.48 -16.55
CA GLU A 135 -3.66 11.05 -16.29
C GLU A 135 -4.50 10.66 -15.06
N LEU A 136 -4.51 11.50 -14.01
CA LEU A 136 -5.39 11.33 -12.84
C LEU A 136 -6.87 11.37 -13.23
N LYS A 137 -7.24 12.27 -14.16
CA LYS A 137 -8.59 12.33 -14.74
C LYS A 137 -9.02 11.00 -15.36
N VAL A 138 -8.13 10.38 -16.12
CA VAL A 138 -8.39 9.07 -16.75
C VAL A 138 -8.49 7.97 -15.70
N ALA A 139 -7.57 7.92 -14.74
CA ALA A 139 -7.56 6.90 -13.69
C ALA A 139 -8.86 6.93 -12.85
N ALA A 140 -9.28 8.11 -12.41
CA ALA A 140 -10.50 8.30 -11.63
C ALA A 140 -11.78 7.93 -12.39
N GLN A 141 -11.85 8.22 -13.70
CA GLN A 141 -12.99 7.79 -14.53
C GLN A 141 -13.09 6.27 -14.60
N THR A 142 -11.96 5.59 -14.61
CA THR A 142 -11.91 4.12 -14.65
C THR A 142 -12.46 3.50 -13.36
N GLN A 143 -12.31 4.18 -12.21
CA GLN A 143 -12.87 3.75 -10.91
C GLN A 143 -14.39 3.79 -10.86
N THR A 144 -15.03 4.78 -11.49
CA THR A 144 -16.50 4.90 -11.49
C THR A 144 -17.23 3.71 -12.14
N ASN A 145 -16.50 2.88 -12.91
CA ASN A 145 -17.03 1.68 -13.54
C ASN A 145 -16.87 0.40 -12.70
N ILE A 146 -16.14 0.45 -11.57
CA ILE A 146 -15.95 -0.68 -10.66
C ILE A 146 -16.63 -0.35 -9.33
N ASN A 147 -17.95 -0.54 -9.29
CA ASN A 147 -18.72 -0.48 -8.04
C ASN A 147 -18.33 -1.67 -7.15
N GLY A 148 -17.57 -1.41 -6.07
CA GLY A 148 -17.24 -2.45 -5.10
C GLY A 148 -16.27 -2.04 -4.00
N GLU A 149 -15.61 -0.89 -4.08
CA GLU A 149 -14.68 -0.46 -3.04
C GLU A 149 -15.43 0.16 -1.84
N GLN A 150 -15.15 -0.34 -0.64
CA GLN A 150 -15.79 0.12 0.60
C GLN A 150 -15.43 1.58 0.90
N ASP A 151 -16.43 2.43 1.12
CA ASP A 151 -16.23 3.85 1.47
C ASP A 151 -15.74 4.00 2.91
N TRP A 152 -14.42 3.98 3.08
CA TRP A 152 -13.74 4.15 4.38
C TRP A 152 -13.96 5.53 5.02
N LYS A 153 -14.39 6.56 4.26
CA LYS A 153 -14.74 7.86 4.84
C LYS A 153 -16.02 7.77 5.68
N ARG A 154 -16.90 6.81 5.39
CA ARG A 154 -18.20 6.64 6.05
C ARG A 154 -18.27 5.44 7.00
N SER A 155 -17.31 4.52 6.96
CA SER A 155 -17.25 3.39 7.90
C SER A 155 -17.07 3.86 9.34
N SER A 156 -17.43 3.04 10.33
CA SER A 156 -17.01 3.30 11.72
C SER A 156 -15.49 3.29 11.85
N LEU A 157 -14.97 4.01 12.85
CA LEU A 157 -13.55 4.02 13.18
C LEU A 157 -13.11 2.63 13.62
N LYS A 158 -13.95 1.91 14.39
CA LYS A 158 -13.69 0.50 14.74
C LYS A 158 -13.49 -0.37 13.50
N ALA A 159 -14.41 -0.34 12.54
CA ALA A 159 -14.30 -1.16 11.32
C ALA A 159 -13.06 -0.79 10.49
N LEU A 160 -12.69 0.50 10.46
CA LEU A 160 -11.46 0.95 9.79
C LEU A 160 -10.20 0.43 10.51
N THR A 161 -10.13 0.50 11.84
CA THR A 161 -8.99 -0.07 12.59
C THR A 161 -8.88 -1.59 12.43
N GLU A 162 -10.00 -2.32 12.43
CA GLU A 162 -10.01 -3.77 12.16
C GLU A 162 -9.51 -4.08 10.74
N HIS A 163 -9.88 -3.25 9.76
CA HIS A 163 -9.38 -3.36 8.39
C HIS A 163 -7.89 -3.06 8.27
N LEU A 164 -7.36 -2.04 8.97
CA LEU A 164 -5.93 -1.72 8.98
C LEU A 164 -5.11 -2.89 9.54
N VAL A 165 -5.55 -3.45 10.69
CA VAL A 165 -4.86 -4.60 11.29
C VAL A 165 -4.91 -5.84 10.41
N SER A 166 -6.11 -6.21 9.93
CA SER A 166 -6.29 -7.45 9.16
C SER A 166 -5.78 -7.36 7.72
N GLY A 167 -5.98 -6.21 7.06
CA GLY A 167 -5.64 -5.98 5.67
C GLY A 167 -4.22 -5.48 5.43
N TYR A 168 -3.58 -4.87 6.43
CA TYR A 168 -2.23 -4.32 6.31
C TYR A 168 -1.27 -4.86 7.35
N HIS A 169 -1.51 -4.69 8.66
CA HIS A 169 -0.49 -5.03 9.67
C HIS A 169 -0.11 -6.51 9.68
N ASN A 170 -1.12 -7.39 9.66
CA ASN A 170 -0.90 -8.84 9.67
C ASN A 170 -0.10 -9.35 8.45
N PRO A 171 -0.50 -9.06 7.20
CA PRO A 171 0.30 -9.45 6.03
C PRO A 171 1.67 -8.75 6.01
N MET A 172 1.75 -7.48 6.43
CA MET A 172 2.99 -6.72 6.45
C MET A 172 4.05 -7.34 7.36
N ARG A 173 3.69 -7.86 8.55
CA ARG A 173 4.67 -8.55 9.42
C ARG A 173 5.31 -9.77 8.75
N LEU A 174 4.52 -10.51 7.98
CA LEU A 174 5.01 -11.67 7.21
C LEU A 174 5.94 -11.19 6.08
N GLU A 175 5.52 -10.15 5.36
CA GLU A 175 6.28 -9.58 4.26
C GLU A 175 7.59 -8.94 4.72
N LEU A 176 7.61 -8.19 5.83
CA LEU A 176 8.82 -7.65 6.43
C LEU A 176 9.83 -8.75 6.76
N SER A 177 9.36 -9.84 7.37
CA SER A 177 10.23 -10.99 7.68
C SER A 177 10.77 -11.67 6.43
N ARG A 178 9.93 -11.83 5.39
CA ARG A 178 10.32 -12.42 4.10
C ARG A 178 11.34 -11.55 3.36
N ILE A 179 11.11 -10.23 3.31
CA ILE A 179 11.99 -9.28 2.65
C ILE A 179 13.33 -9.19 3.39
N GLN A 180 13.34 -9.23 4.72
CA GLN A 180 14.59 -9.28 5.50
C GLN A 180 15.47 -10.48 5.08
N ALA A 181 14.88 -11.67 4.94
CA ALA A 181 15.62 -12.85 4.48
C ALA A 181 16.16 -12.67 3.05
N LEU A 182 15.42 -11.99 2.18
CA LEU A 182 15.84 -11.67 0.83
C LEU A 182 16.98 -10.65 0.80
N THR A 183 16.90 -9.56 1.58
CA THR A 183 17.97 -8.53 1.64
C THR A 183 19.27 -9.16 2.11
N GLU A 184 19.25 -9.96 3.18
CA GLU A 184 20.42 -10.69 3.69
C GLU A 184 21.04 -11.63 2.64
N LYS A 185 20.20 -12.40 1.94
CA LYS A 185 20.67 -13.33 0.92
C LYS A 185 21.30 -12.60 -0.27
N VAL A 186 20.65 -11.55 -0.76
CA VAL A 186 21.14 -10.77 -1.90
C VAL A 186 22.42 -10.02 -1.53
N ALA A 187 22.46 -9.34 -0.37
CA ALA A 187 23.66 -8.67 0.12
C ALA A 187 24.84 -9.63 0.29
N ARG A 188 24.61 -10.82 0.86
CA ARG A 188 25.65 -11.84 1.01
C ARG A 188 26.24 -12.32 -0.32
N VAL A 189 25.41 -12.54 -1.33
CA VAL A 189 25.83 -13.12 -2.63
C VAL A 189 26.33 -12.04 -3.60
N HIS A 190 25.64 -10.91 -3.67
CA HIS A 190 25.86 -9.85 -4.66
C HIS A 190 26.59 -8.63 -4.10
N GLY A 191 26.70 -8.46 -2.78
CA GLY A 191 27.21 -7.24 -2.13
C GLY A 191 28.62 -6.81 -2.54
N ARG A 192 29.46 -7.73 -3.02
CA ARG A 192 30.79 -7.37 -3.56
C ARG A 192 30.70 -6.59 -4.88
N ARG A 193 29.74 -6.93 -5.73
CA ARG A 193 29.49 -6.24 -7.02
C ARG A 193 28.46 -5.12 -6.89
N HIS A 194 27.55 -5.28 -5.94
CA HIS A 194 26.43 -4.40 -5.65
C HIS A 194 26.49 -3.93 -4.19
N PRO A 195 27.45 -3.06 -3.82
CA PRO A 195 27.60 -2.58 -2.44
C PRO A 195 26.33 -1.89 -1.91
N GLU A 196 25.51 -1.31 -2.79
CA GLU A 196 24.19 -0.76 -2.46
C GLU A 196 23.27 -1.79 -1.79
N MET A 197 23.44 -3.09 -2.09
CA MET A 197 22.63 -4.13 -1.47
C MET A 197 22.99 -4.40 -0.02
N ILE A 198 24.22 -4.10 0.40
CA ILE A 198 24.63 -4.16 1.81
C ILE A 198 23.96 -3.01 2.57
N GLU A 199 23.95 -1.82 1.98
CA GLU A 199 23.26 -0.66 2.56
C GLU A 199 21.75 -0.89 2.68
N ILE A 200 21.11 -1.46 1.64
CA ILE A 200 19.69 -1.83 1.67
C ILE A 200 19.40 -2.85 2.76
N GLN A 201 20.27 -3.85 2.97
CA GLN A 201 20.09 -4.82 4.05
C GLN A 201 20.09 -4.15 5.43
N GLU A 202 21.05 -3.28 5.71
CA GLU A 202 21.14 -2.57 6.99
C GLU A 202 20.00 -1.59 7.20
N LEU A 203 19.60 -0.88 6.15
CA LEU A 203 18.47 0.04 6.16
C LEU A 203 17.17 -0.72 6.42
N PHE A 204 16.93 -1.82 5.70
CA PHE A 204 15.71 -2.60 5.83
C PHE A 204 15.59 -3.26 7.21
N ALA A 205 16.69 -3.71 7.79
CA ALA A 205 16.69 -4.29 9.14
C ALA A 205 16.17 -3.30 10.19
N ARG A 206 16.64 -2.04 10.14
CA ARG A 206 16.14 -0.97 11.03
C ARG A 206 14.69 -0.61 10.73
N PHE A 207 14.36 -0.40 9.46
CA PHE A 207 12.99 -0.13 9.00
C PHE A 207 12.01 -1.17 9.55
N LYS A 208 12.35 -2.47 9.43
CA LYS A 208 11.52 -3.57 9.96
C LYS A 208 11.27 -3.45 11.46
N GLU A 209 12.31 -3.24 12.27
CA GLU A 209 12.18 -3.12 13.72
C GLU A 209 11.29 -1.92 14.10
N GLU A 210 11.47 -0.80 13.42
CA GLU A 210 10.67 0.41 13.62
C GLU A 210 9.20 0.19 13.23
N GLN A 211 8.91 -0.43 12.08
CA GLN A 211 7.54 -0.73 11.64
C GLN A 211 6.84 -1.74 12.56
N GLU A 212 7.55 -2.77 13.04
CA GLU A 212 6.98 -3.75 13.97
C GLU A 212 6.59 -3.09 15.31
N MET A 213 7.46 -2.22 15.84
CA MET A 213 7.17 -1.46 17.06
C MET A 213 6.10 -0.39 16.86
N HIS A 214 6.06 0.25 15.69
CA HIS A 214 5.03 1.20 15.28
C HIS A 214 3.64 0.55 15.32
N MET A 215 3.43 -0.52 14.57
CA MET A 215 2.15 -1.24 14.53
C MET A 215 1.71 -1.74 15.92
N GLN A 216 2.65 -2.13 16.80
CA GLN A 216 2.33 -2.52 18.18
C GLN A 216 1.77 -1.36 18.99
N LYS A 217 2.33 -0.14 18.87
CA LYS A 217 1.80 1.04 19.58
C LYS A 217 0.40 1.35 19.11
N GLU A 218 0.13 1.19 17.82
CA GLU A 218 -1.21 1.41 17.28
C GLU A 218 -2.21 0.38 17.80
N GLU A 219 -1.90 -0.91 17.65
CA GLU A 219 -2.81 -2.00 18.02
C GLU A 219 -3.07 -2.10 19.52
N LEU A 220 -2.06 -1.82 20.35
CA LEU A 220 -2.16 -1.99 21.80
C LEU A 220 -2.66 -0.71 22.50
N ILE A 221 -2.42 0.47 21.92
CA ILE A 221 -2.69 1.75 22.59
C ILE A 221 -3.62 2.63 21.75
N LEU A 222 -3.23 3.01 20.54
CA LEU A 222 -3.95 4.04 19.78
C LEU A 222 -5.31 3.57 19.27
N PHE A 223 -5.39 2.44 18.57
CA PHE A 223 -6.65 1.92 18.01
C PHE A 223 -7.67 1.55 19.10
N PRO A 224 -7.31 0.88 20.21
CA PRO A 224 -8.24 0.68 21.32
C PRO A 224 -8.77 2.01 21.88
N SER A 225 -7.91 3.01 21.96
CA SER A 225 -8.27 4.35 22.43
C SER A 225 -9.24 5.07 21.49
N ILE A 226 -9.02 4.99 20.17
CA ILE A 226 -9.94 5.51 19.14
C ILE A 226 -11.30 4.79 19.24
N CYS A 227 -11.31 3.46 19.36
CA CYS A 227 -12.53 2.68 19.51
C CYS A 227 -13.32 3.04 20.78
N ALA A 228 -12.62 3.31 21.89
CA ALA A 228 -13.23 3.71 23.15
C ALA A 228 -13.94 5.07 23.03
N ILE A 229 -13.34 6.02 22.30
CA ILE A 229 -13.93 7.34 22.02
C ILE A 229 -15.19 7.20 21.16
N GLU A 230 -15.13 6.41 20.08
CA GLU A 230 -16.30 6.14 19.22
C GLU A 230 -17.46 5.52 20.01
N SER A 231 -17.14 4.59 20.91
CA SER A 231 -18.12 3.90 21.75
C SER A 231 -18.55 4.69 23.00
N LYS A 232 -18.06 5.93 23.19
CA LYS A 232 -18.28 6.78 24.38
C LYS A 232 -17.93 6.09 25.71
N GLN A 233 -16.92 5.21 25.72
CA GLN A 233 -16.47 4.53 26.93
C GLN A 233 -15.62 5.47 27.79
N ALA A 234 -15.90 5.51 29.10
CA ALA A 234 -15.32 6.49 30.03
C ALA A 234 -13.82 6.27 30.37
N LYS A 235 -13.21 5.16 29.94
CA LYS A 235 -11.80 4.83 30.22
C LYS A 235 -10.98 4.84 28.93
N TYR A 236 -10.36 5.97 28.67
CA TYR A 236 -9.26 6.09 27.73
C TYR A 236 -7.98 5.50 28.36
N ALA A 237 -7.24 4.66 27.64
CA ALA A 237 -6.07 3.95 28.14
C ALA A 237 -4.74 4.72 27.97
N GLY A 238 -4.77 6.00 27.61
CA GLY A 238 -3.56 6.82 27.51
C GLY A 238 -3.31 7.68 28.75
N CYS A 239 -2.05 7.73 29.16
CA CYS A 239 -1.56 8.61 30.23
C CYS A 239 -1.61 10.09 29.78
N GLY A 240 -2.77 10.74 29.94
CA GLY A 240 -2.91 12.19 29.85
C GLY A 240 -3.29 12.76 28.47
N ASN A 241 -4.27 13.66 28.49
CA ASN A 241 -4.53 14.74 27.52
C ASN A 241 -4.78 14.40 26.03
N GLY A 242 -5.53 13.34 25.72
CA GLY A 242 -6.20 13.20 24.42
C GLY A 242 -5.46 12.38 23.35
N LEU A 243 -5.89 12.54 22.10
CA LEU A 243 -5.41 11.79 20.93
C LEU A 243 -4.33 12.53 20.14
N GLU A 244 -4.17 13.83 20.36
CA GLU A 244 -3.32 14.72 19.57
C GLU A 244 -1.86 14.30 19.61
N HIS A 245 -1.33 14.01 20.80
CA HIS A 245 0.08 13.66 20.95
C HIS A 245 0.42 12.26 20.39
N PRO A 246 -0.34 11.19 20.70
CA PRO A 246 -0.14 9.89 20.06
C PRO A 246 -0.23 9.96 18.53
N ILE A 247 -1.22 10.65 17.97
CA ILE A 247 -1.38 10.79 16.51
C ILE A 247 -0.22 11.57 15.90
N ALA A 248 0.24 12.63 16.55
CA ALA A 248 1.41 13.39 16.07
C ALA A 248 2.68 12.53 16.07
N MET A 249 2.86 11.66 17.06
CA MET A 249 3.97 10.71 17.11
C MET A 249 3.88 9.70 15.96
N MET A 250 2.70 9.09 15.72
CA MET A 250 2.53 8.14 14.60
C MET A 250 2.75 8.82 13.25
N THR A 251 2.23 10.04 13.07
CA THR A 251 2.44 10.81 11.82
C THR A 251 3.93 11.09 11.58
N LYS A 252 4.71 11.41 12.62
CA LYS A 252 6.16 11.60 12.49
C LYS A 252 6.87 10.31 12.08
N GLU A 253 6.48 9.18 12.67
CA GLU A 253 7.04 7.87 12.33
C GLU A 253 6.67 7.46 10.89
N HIS A 254 5.49 7.84 10.40
CA HIS A 254 5.12 7.69 8.99
C HIS A 254 6.02 8.52 8.06
N ASP A 255 6.32 9.77 8.43
CA ASP A 255 7.24 10.62 7.65
C ASP A 255 8.64 9.97 7.58
N GLU A 256 9.12 9.41 8.69
CA GLU A 256 10.40 8.70 8.78
C GLU A 256 10.39 7.43 7.91
N ALA A 257 9.35 6.59 8.02
CA ALA A 257 9.17 5.40 7.20
C ALA A 257 9.13 5.72 5.69
N GLY A 258 8.42 6.77 5.30
CA GLY A 258 8.37 7.24 3.91
C GLY A 258 9.72 7.71 3.37
N ALA A 259 10.55 8.34 4.22
CA ALA A 259 11.91 8.74 3.87
C ALA A 259 12.83 7.52 3.65
N GLU A 260 12.72 6.49 4.48
CA GLU A 260 13.49 5.25 4.33
C GLU A 260 13.09 4.46 3.08
N LEU A 261 11.78 4.35 2.80
CA LEU A 261 11.28 3.77 1.55
C LEU A 261 11.80 4.53 0.32
N SER A 262 11.74 5.86 0.35
CA SER A 262 12.30 6.72 -0.70
C SER A 262 13.80 6.49 -0.90
N ARG A 263 14.55 6.28 0.18
CA ARG A 263 15.98 5.97 0.12
C ARG A 263 16.23 4.60 -0.52
N MET A 264 15.47 3.56 -0.14
CA MET A 264 15.55 2.23 -0.77
C MET A 264 15.21 2.30 -2.26
N ARG A 265 14.18 3.05 -2.65
CA ARG A 265 13.83 3.31 -4.05
C ARG A 265 14.99 3.96 -4.82
N ASN A 266 15.66 4.95 -4.23
CA ASN A 266 16.81 5.61 -4.86
C ASN A 266 18.01 4.66 -5.02
N LEU A 267 18.38 3.91 -3.97
CA LEU A 267 19.49 2.95 -4.01
C LEU A 267 19.28 1.85 -5.06
N THR A 268 18.03 1.47 -5.31
CA THR A 268 17.65 0.43 -6.27
C THR A 268 17.36 0.95 -7.67
N ASN A 269 17.63 2.24 -7.95
CA ASN A 269 17.27 2.89 -9.21
C ASN A 269 15.78 2.67 -9.57
N SER A 270 14.90 3.04 -8.65
CA SER A 270 13.45 2.79 -8.74
C SER A 270 13.11 1.31 -8.89
N PHE A 271 13.72 0.45 -8.07
CA PHE A 271 13.52 -1.00 -8.08
C PHE A 271 13.86 -1.68 -9.43
N THR A 272 14.76 -1.08 -10.21
CA THR A 272 15.17 -1.61 -11.51
C THR A 272 16.29 -2.63 -11.33
N ALA A 273 16.05 -3.86 -11.77
CA ALA A 273 17.05 -4.92 -11.68
C ALA A 273 18.25 -4.67 -12.61
N PRO A 274 19.51 -4.80 -12.13
CA PRO A 274 20.68 -4.79 -13.00
C PRO A 274 20.71 -6.04 -13.89
N ALA A 275 21.49 -5.99 -14.98
CA ALA A 275 21.55 -7.04 -15.99
C ALA A 275 21.99 -8.40 -15.44
N ASP A 276 22.82 -8.41 -14.39
CA ASP A 276 23.36 -9.59 -13.72
C ASP A 276 22.55 -10.01 -12.47
N ALA A 277 21.37 -9.42 -12.25
CA ALA A 277 20.47 -9.80 -11.17
C ALA A 277 19.92 -11.22 -11.37
N CYS A 278 20.12 -12.07 -10.36
CA CYS A 278 19.47 -13.38 -10.32
C CYS A 278 17.98 -13.27 -9.97
N SER A 279 17.24 -14.38 -10.04
CA SER A 279 15.81 -14.42 -9.70
C SER A 279 15.51 -13.94 -8.29
N THR A 280 16.35 -14.30 -7.30
CA THR A 280 16.19 -13.83 -5.90
C THR A 280 16.38 -12.32 -5.79
N TYR A 281 17.32 -11.72 -6.53
CA TYR A 281 17.52 -10.28 -6.51
C TYR A 281 16.33 -9.56 -7.18
N LYS A 282 15.86 -10.05 -8.33
CA LYS A 282 14.64 -9.52 -8.95
C LYS A 282 13.43 -9.60 -8.01
N LEU A 283 13.25 -10.74 -7.33
CA LEU A 283 12.19 -10.91 -6.35
C LEU A 283 12.28 -9.89 -5.21
N LEU A 284 13.48 -9.65 -4.67
CA LEU A 284 13.67 -8.63 -3.64
C LEU A 284 13.21 -7.25 -4.10
N LEU A 285 13.61 -6.83 -5.31
CA LEU A 285 13.22 -5.53 -5.85
C LEU A 285 11.70 -5.40 -6.04
N LEU A 286 11.06 -6.47 -6.54
CA LEU A 286 9.61 -6.53 -6.65
C LEU A 286 8.93 -6.45 -5.28
N SER A 287 9.44 -7.18 -4.29
CA SER A 287 8.89 -7.15 -2.94
C SER A 287 9.05 -5.79 -2.25
N LEU A 288 10.18 -5.10 -2.45
CA LEU A 288 10.38 -3.74 -1.92
C LEU A 288 9.42 -2.73 -2.59
N ALA A 289 9.22 -2.85 -3.91
CA ALA A 289 8.27 -2.00 -4.63
C ALA A 289 6.83 -2.22 -4.16
N GLN A 290 6.44 -3.48 -3.94
CA GLN A 290 5.12 -3.84 -3.44
C GLN A 290 4.91 -3.32 -2.01
N LEU A 291 5.89 -3.52 -1.13
CA LEU A 291 5.85 -3.02 0.24
C LEU A 291 5.69 -1.50 0.29
N GLU A 292 6.42 -0.75 -0.54
CA GLU A 292 6.29 0.70 -0.60
C GLU A 292 4.87 1.13 -1.01
N SER A 293 4.28 0.50 -2.03
CA SER A 293 2.91 0.81 -2.47
C SER A 293 1.88 0.46 -1.38
N GLU A 294 2.02 -0.69 -0.72
CA GLU A 294 1.14 -1.09 0.38
C GLU A 294 1.25 -0.15 1.58
N MET A 295 2.48 0.26 1.94
CA MET A 295 2.73 1.26 2.99
C MET A 295 2.07 2.60 2.68
N HIS A 296 2.15 3.09 1.43
CA HIS A 296 1.49 4.34 1.06
C HIS A 296 -0.03 4.25 1.22
N GLN A 297 -0.65 3.15 0.78
CA GLN A 297 -2.09 2.94 0.92
C GLN A 297 -2.50 2.81 2.39
N HIS A 298 -1.70 2.11 3.18
CA HIS A 298 -1.88 1.93 4.61
C HIS A 298 -1.88 3.28 5.35
N VAL A 299 -0.75 3.99 5.26
CA VAL A 299 -0.53 5.28 5.90
C VAL A 299 -1.53 6.33 5.40
N HIS A 300 -1.95 6.25 4.14
CA HIS A 300 -2.98 7.14 3.62
C HIS A 300 -4.30 6.98 4.38
N LYS A 301 -4.77 5.75 4.62
CA LYS A 301 -5.99 5.48 5.38
C LYS A 301 -5.89 5.96 6.82
N GLU A 302 -4.69 5.97 7.39
CA GLU A 302 -4.45 6.49 8.72
C GLU A 302 -4.42 8.02 8.75
N ASN A 303 -3.47 8.61 8.03
CA ASN A 303 -3.20 10.06 8.06
C ASN A 303 -4.34 10.89 7.49
N ASN A 304 -5.05 10.39 6.48
CA ASN A 304 -6.03 11.17 5.74
C ASN A 304 -7.48 10.75 6.01
N ILE A 305 -7.71 9.64 6.72
CA ILE A 305 -9.07 9.17 7.04
C ILE A 305 -9.23 8.90 8.54
N LEU A 306 -8.51 7.95 9.12
CA LEU A 306 -8.70 7.54 10.51
C LEU A 306 -8.37 8.65 11.50
N PHE A 307 -7.16 9.21 11.44
CA PHE A 307 -6.66 10.15 12.43
C PHE A 307 -7.44 11.48 12.44
N PRO A 308 -7.73 12.14 11.31
CA PRO A 308 -8.54 13.36 11.31
C PRO A 308 -9.93 13.12 11.90
N ARG A 309 -10.60 12.03 11.49
CA ARG A 309 -11.94 11.69 11.99
C ARG A 309 -11.94 11.37 13.48
N ALA A 310 -10.91 10.69 13.99
CA ALA A 310 -10.77 10.41 15.41
C ALA A 310 -10.57 11.69 16.24
N LEU A 311 -9.75 12.63 15.75
CA LEU A 311 -9.56 13.94 16.39
C LEU A 311 -10.83 14.79 16.38
N GLU A 312 -11.56 14.83 15.26
CA GLU A 312 -12.86 15.53 15.17
C GLU A 312 -13.87 14.98 16.18
N LEU A 313 -13.95 13.64 16.29
CA LEU A 313 -14.84 12.98 17.23
C LEU A 313 -14.46 13.26 18.69
N PHE A 314 -13.16 13.24 18.99
CA PHE A 314 -12.66 13.57 20.33
C PHE A 314 -12.97 15.03 20.73
N ASN A 315 -12.70 15.98 19.83
CA ASN A 315 -12.92 17.40 20.06
C ASN A 315 -14.40 17.77 20.21
N SER A 316 -15.28 17.13 19.44
CA SER A 316 -16.73 17.31 19.55
C SER A 316 -17.29 16.72 20.85
N ALA A 317 -16.78 15.58 21.31
CA ALA A 317 -17.14 15.01 22.61
C ALA A 317 -16.68 15.90 23.80
N GLY A 318 -15.47 16.46 23.74
CA GLY A 318 -14.93 17.35 24.77
C GLY A 318 -15.64 18.71 24.86
N SER A 319 -16.14 19.23 23.73
CA SER A 319 -16.90 20.49 23.69
C SER A 319 -18.31 20.35 24.30
N SER A 320 -18.93 19.17 24.14
CA SER A 320 -20.25 18.86 24.73
C SER A 320 -20.20 18.76 26.27
N ALA A 321 -19.11 18.21 26.82
CA ALA A 321 -18.92 18.10 28.27
C ALA A 321 -18.74 19.47 28.98
N LYS A 322 -18.21 20.49 28.30
CA LYS A 322 -18.06 21.85 28.85
C LYS A 322 -19.37 22.63 28.88
N GLN A 323 -20.32 22.37 27.99
CA GLN A 323 -21.63 23.05 27.99
C GLN A 323 -22.56 22.58 29.12
N THR A 324 -22.37 21.37 29.66
CA THR A 324 -23.20 20.87 30.77
C THR A 324 -22.76 21.39 32.15
N GLN A 325 -21.56 21.99 32.27
CA GLN A 325 -21.03 22.49 33.55
C GLN A 325 -21.34 23.97 33.84
N VAL A 326 -21.98 24.70 32.92
CA VAL A 326 -22.28 26.14 33.10
C VAL A 326 -23.74 26.39 33.50
N VAL A 327 -24.55 25.34 33.70
CA VAL A 327 -25.94 25.45 34.16
C VAL A 327 -26.14 24.59 35.41
N LEU A 328 -25.55 24.98 36.53
CA LEU A 328 -26.02 24.63 37.88
C LEU A 328 -25.69 25.76 38.86
#